data_AF-S6I4A6-F1
#
_entry.id   AF-S6I4A6-F1
#
_cell.length_a   1.000
_cell.length_b   1.000
_cell.length_c   1.000
_cell.angle_alpha   90.00
_cell.angle_beta   90.00
_cell.angle_gamma   90.00
#
_symmetry.space_group_name_H-M   'P 1'
#
loop_
_entity.id
_entity.type
_entity.pdbx_description
1 polymer ?
#
loop_
_entity_poly.entity_id
_entity_poly.type
_entity_poly.pdbx_seq_one_letter_code
_entity_poly.pdbx_strand_id
1 'polypeptide(L)'
;MIKNTRLVVNARFTDARFGSVRHALDAAIIHLLHSGHASLSDEVLQLSDTAVVHWRKRSGIGLCAVAYVTSPGRGRGGTFFLSTYKRVASGRGMEKFRMRLIEVLQSAYMTAQQVPNGPEVMHQQVVAQIDALLLSDDFRLFLAAGKRKADHIVVVHYIANLDEQ
;
A
#
# COMPACT_ATOMS: atom_id res chain seq x y z
N MET A 1 18.14 10.64 -20.60
CA MET A 1 17.66 12.03 -20.74
C MET A 1 16.33 12.14 -19.99
N ILE A 2 16.35 12.59 -18.74
CA ILE A 2 15.14 12.66 -17.91
C ILE A 2 14.37 13.93 -18.33
N LYS A 3 13.23 13.76 -19.00
CA LYS A 3 12.35 14.89 -19.32
C LYS A 3 11.78 15.43 -18.01
N ASN A 4 12.09 16.68 -17.74
CA ASN A 4 11.63 17.42 -16.57
C ASN A 4 10.15 17.78 -16.77
N THR A 5 9.25 16.82 -16.56
CA THR A 5 7.81 17.02 -16.71
C THR A 5 7.31 17.80 -15.49
N ARG A 6 7.21 19.12 -15.62
CA ARG A 6 6.56 19.97 -14.62
C ARG A 6 5.07 19.60 -14.55
N LEU A 7 4.70 18.83 -13.53
CA LEU A 7 3.31 18.54 -13.18
C LEU A 7 2.66 19.82 -12.65
N VAL A 8 1.92 20.52 -13.51
CA VAL A 8 1.07 21.65 -13.12
C VAL A 8 -0.28 21.09 -12.71
N VAL A 9 -0.51 20.96 -11.40
CA VAL A 9 -1.82 20.56 -10.85
C VAL A 9 -2.71 21.79 -10.84
N ASN A 10 -3.61 21.88 -11.81
CA ASN A 10 -4.60 22.94 -11.89
C ASN A 10 -5.98 22.35 -11.60
N ALA A 11 -6.38 22.35 -10.33
CA ALA A 11 -7.72 21.90 -9.95
C ALA A 11 -8.35 22.87 -8.95
N ARG A 12 -9.43 23.53 -9.39
CA ARG A 12 -10.33 24.29 -8.51
C ARG A 12 -11.32 23.31 -7.90
N PHE A 13 -11.07 22.91 -6.65
CA PHE A 13 -12.02 22.09 -5.89
C PHE A 13 -12.84 22.98 -4.96
N THR A 14 -14.06 23.28 -5.37
CA THR A 14 -15.07 23.99 -4.57
C THR A 14 -16.08 22.99 -4.00
N ASP A 15 -15.63 22.09 -3.12
CA ASP A 15 -16.55 21.22 -2.39
C ASP A 15 -16.31 21.32 -0.88
N ALA A 16 -17.30 21.89 -0.18
CA ALA A 16 -17.28 22.13 1.27
C ALA A 16 -17.21 20.83 2.09
N ARG A 17 -17.49 19.67 1.50
CA ARG A 17 -17.46 18.37 2.18
C ARG A 17 -16.05 17.88 2.54
N PHE A 18 -15.00 18.46 1.95
CA PHE A 18 -13.60 18.08 2.19
C PHE A 18 -12.84 19.01 3.15
N GLY A 19 -13.52 19.89 3.90
CA GLY A 19 -12.91 20.59 5.03
C GLY A 19 -11.88 21.66 4.65
N SER A 20 -12.07 22.36 3.53
CA SER A 20 -11.20 23.36 2.90
C SER A 20 -10.23 22.84 1.83
N VAL A 21 -9.89 23.72 0.89
CA VAL A 21 -8.94 23.46 -0.19
C VAL A 21 -7.61 22.93 0.34
N ARG A 22 -7.17 23.36 1.53
CA ARG A 22 -5.92 22.91 2.17
C ARG A 22 -5.95 21.42 2.53
N HIS A 23 -7.03 20.93 3.13
CA HIS A 23 -7.13 19.50 3.48
C HIS A 23 -7.30 18.61 2.25
N ALA A 24 -7.98 19.09 1.20
CA ALA A 24 -8.04 18.39 -0.08
C ALA A 24 -6.69 18.38 -0.79
N LEU A 25 -5.93 19.48 -0.71
CA LEU A 25 -4.56 19.57 -1.22
C LEU A 25 -3.65 18.65 -0.44
N ASP A 26 -3.75 18.60 0.89
CA ASP A 26 -2.97 17.68 1.74
C ASP A 26 -3.33 16.23 1.44
N ALA A 27 -4.61 15.90 1.24
CA ALA A 27 -5.03 14.56 0.84
C ALA A 27 -4.54 14.20 -0.57
N ALA A 28 -4.52 15.14 -1.51
CA ALA A 28 -4.01 14.95 -2.85
C ALA A 28 -2.47 14.89 -2.90
N ILE A 29 -1.78 15.68 -2.08
CA ILE A 29 -0.32 15.64 -1.89
C ILE A 29 0.06 14.34 -1.20
N ILE A 30 -0.66 13.91 -0.16
CA ILE A 30 -0.51 12.59 0.45
C ILE A 30 -0.76 11.54 -0.62
N HIS A 31 -1.86 11.61 -1.37
CA HIS A 31 -2.12 10.66 -2.45
C HIS A 31 -0.97 10.65 -3.47
N LEU A 32 -0.49 11.80 -3.96
CA LEU A 32 0.58 11.91 -4.96
C LEU A 32 1.95 11.50 -4.42
N LEU A 33 2.27 11.81 -3.16
CA LEU A 33 3.43 11.27 -2.45
C LEU A 33 3.28 9.74 -2.26
N HIS A 34 2.08 9.24 -2.06
CA HIS A 34 1.81 7.80 -1.86
C HIS A 34 1.48 7.02 -3.14
N SER A 35 1.34 7.67 -4.29
CA SER A 35 1.05 7.03 -5.59
C SER A 35 2.13 7.30 -6.64
N GLY A 36 2.80 8.46 -6.57
CA GLY A 36 3.94 8.82 -7.42
C GLY A 36 5.31 8.62 -6.77
N HIS A 37 5.48 8.93 -5.47
CA HIS A 37 6.74 8.64 -4.76
C HIS A 37 6.81 7.20 -4.22
N ALA A 38 5.66 6.56 -4.02
CA ALA A 38 5.61 5.17 -3.59
C ALA A 38 6.04 4.20 -4.71
N SER A 39 5.82 4.54 -5.99
CA SER A 39 6.37 3.77 -7.11
C SER A 39 7.89 3.95 -7.30
N LEU A 40 8.52 4.87 -6.56
CA LEU A 40 9.95 5.17 -6.61
C LEU A 40 10.68 4.76 -5.32
N SER A 41 9.98 4.09 -4.39
CA SER A 41 10.48 3.76 -3.06
C SER A 41 10.33 2.26 -2.81
N ASP A 42 11.36 1.63 -2.22
CA ASP A 42 11.33 0.25 -1.69
C ASP A 42 10.17 -0.01 -0.70
N GLU A 43 9.39 1.01 -0.33
CA GLU A 43 8.22 0.92 0.54
C GLU A 43 6.98 0.31 -0.12
N VAL A 44 7.00 0.09 -1.43
CA VAL A 44 5.88 -0.53 -2.18
C VAL A 44 6.26 -1.90 -2.70
N LEU A 45 5.39 -2.86 -2.44
CA LEU A 45 5.41 -4.18 -3.07
C LEU A 45 4.32 -4.23 -4.14
N GLN A 46 4.73 -4.27 -5.40
CA GLN A 46 3.81 -4.41 -6.54
C GLN A 46 3.32 -5.86 -6.62
N LEU A 47 2.01 -6.07 -6.68
CA LEU A 47 1.42 -7.41 -6.90
C LEU A 47 1.00 -7.61 -8.36
N SER A 48 0.46 -6.57 -8.98
CA SER A 48 0.06 -6.50 -10.38
C SER A 48 -0.05 -5.03 -10.79
N ASP A 49 -0.30 -4.71 -12.06
CA ASP A 49 -0.51 -3.33 -12.52
C ASP A 49 -1.65 -2.59 -11.78
N THR A 50 -2.61 -3.34 -11.25
CA THR A 50 -3.76 -2.79 -10.54
C THR A 50 -3.68 -2.96 -9.02
N ALA A 51 -2.69 -3.66 -8.47
CA ALA A 51 -2.60 -3.95 -7.05
C ALA A 51 -1.21 -3.68 -6.45
N VAL A 52 -1.18 -2.88 -5.40
CA VAL A 52 0.04 -2.48 -4.69
C VAL A 52 -0.11 -2.61 -3.19
N VAL A 53 0.96 -2.93 -2.48
CA VAL A 53 1.01 -3.02 -1.02
C VAL A 53 2.00 -2.02 -0.46
N HIS A 54 1.64 -1.31 0.61
CA HIS A 54 2.57 -0.40 1.29
C HIS A 54 2.48 -0.49 2.82
N TRP A 55 3.51 -0.01 3.49
CA TRP A 55 3.50 0.19 4.94
C TRP A 55 2.86 1.52 5.33
N ARG A 56 1.80 1.47 6.15
CA ARG A 56 1.04 2.62 6.65
C ARG A 56 1.04 2.66 8.18
N LYS A 57 1.34 3.83 8.76
CA LYS A 57 1.14 4.08 10.19
C LYS A 57 -0.35 4.31 10.45
N ARG A 58 -0.93 3.61 11.43
CA ARG A 58 -2.32 3.81 11.87
C ARG A 58 -2.38 4.01 13.38
N SER A 59 -3.10 5.03 13.82
CA SER A 59 -3.32 5.31 15.25
C SER A 59 -3.90 4.10 15.97
N GLY A 60 -3.34 3.76 17.14
CA GLY A 60 -3.74 2.62 17.96
C GLY A 60 -3.33 1.23 17.46
N ILE A 61 -2.85 1.09 16.21
CA ILE A 61 -2.47 -0.20 15.62
C ILE A 61 -0.97 -0.29 15.31
N GLY A 62 -0.32 0.86 15.08
CA GLY A 62 1.09 0.95 14.69
C GLY A 62 1.27 0.80 13.18
N LEU A 63 2.43 0.29 12.76
CA LEU A 63 2.76 0.10 11.35
C LEU A 63 2.07 -1.16 10.79
N CYS A 64 1.29 -1.00 9.72
CA CYS A 64 0.61 -2.10 9.04
C CYS A 64 0.82 -2.11 7.53
N ALA A 65 0.80 -3.29 6.94
CA ALA A 65 0.77 -3.48 5.50
C ALA A 65 -0.68 -3.37 5.00
N VAL A 66 -0.88 -2.53 3.99
CA VAL A 66 -2.19 -2.26 3.39
C VAL A 66 -2.05 -2.39 1.88
N ALA A 67 -2.98 -3.13 1.26
CA ALA A 67 -3.06 -3.24 -0.18
C ALA A 67 -4.11 -2.29 -0.76
N TYR A 68 -3.85 -1.76 -1.95
CA TYR A 68 -4.77 -0.99 -2.75
C TYR A 68 -4.95 -1.69 -4.09
N VAL A 69 -6.22 -1.94 -4.44
CA VAL A 69 -6.61 -2.50 -5.74
C VAL A 69 -7.34 -1.40 -6.50
N THR A 70 -6.87 -1.07 -7.69
CA THR A 70 -7.51 -0.10 -8.58
C THR A 70 -8.50 -0.78 -9.51
N SER A 71 -9.58 -0.07 -9.87
CA SER A 71 -10.60 -0.54 -10.82
C SER A 71 -10.62 0.36 -12.05
N PRO A 72 -10.70 -0.21 -13.27
CA PRO A 72 -10.80 0.58 -14.50
C PRO A 72 -12.19 1.23 -14.70
N GLY A 73 -13.22 0.82 -13.95
CA GLY A 73 -14.59 1.32 -14.06
C GLY A 73 -14.95 2.44 -13.08
N ARG A 74 -16.19 2.96 -13.16
CA ARG A 74 -16.78 3.85 -12.14
C ARG A 74 -17.08 3.07 -10.85
N GLY A 75 -16.03 2.70 -10.14
CA GLY A 75 -16.08 2.03 -8.84
C GLY A 75 -14.89 2.47 -8.00
N ARG A 76 -15.06 2.56 -6.68
CA ARG A 76 -13.91 2.72 -5.78
C ARG A 76 -13.19 1.38 -5.75
N GLY A 77 -11.91 1.40 -6.08
CA GLY A 77 -11.01 0.29 -5.78
C GLY A 77 -11.07 -0.16 -4.32
N GLY A 78 -10.41 -1.26 -4.00
CA GLY A 78 -10.40 -1.83 -2.65
C GLY A 78 -9.19 -1.37 -1.83
N THR A 79 -9.39 -1.16 -0.53
CA THR A 79 -8.28 -1.06 0.45
C THR A 79 -8.36 -2.24 1.40
N PHE A 80 -7.29 -3.03 1.50
CA PHE A 80 -7.26 -4.26 2.27
C PHE A 80 -6.19 -4.20 3.35
N PHE A 81 -6.57 -4.51 4.58
CA PHE A 81 -5.60 -4.71 5.67
C PHE A 81 -4.99 -6.11 5.57
N LEU A 82 -3.67 -6.20 5.53
CA LEU A 82 -2.96 -7.48 5.44
C LEU A 82 -2.51 -7.95 6.82
N SER A 83 -1.59 -7.21 7.44
CA SER A 83 -1.00 -7.55 8.73
C SER A 83 -0.26 -6.37 9.35
N THR A 84 0.10 -6.46 10.63
CA THR A 84 0.99 -5.50 11.26
C THR A 84 2.45 -5.87 11.02
N TYR A 85 3.32 -4.87 10.91
CA TYR A 85 4.76 -5.08 10.69
C TYR A 85 5.35 -6.03 11.75
N LYS A 86 5.05 -5.81 13.04
CA LYS A 86 5.52 -6.66 14.15
C LYS A 86 5.17 -8.16 13.97
N ARG A 87 4.00 -8.46 13.40
CA ARG A 87 3.59 -9.85 13.16
C ARG A 87 4.32 -10.46 11.98
N VAL A 88 4.47 -9.71 10.88
CA VAL A 88 5.20 -10.17 9.70
C VAL A 88 6.68 -10.37 10.01
N ALA A 89 7.32 -9.38 10.65
CA ALA A 89 8.73 -9.41 11.02
C ALA A 89 9.08 -10.52 12.03
N SER A 90 8.14 -10.94 12.87
CA SER A 90 8.34 -12.07 13.81
C SER A 90 8.01 -13.43 13.21
N GLY A 91 7.70 -13.53 11.92
CA GLY A 91 7.29 -14.77 11.24
C GLY A 91 5.89 -15.27 11.59
N ARG A 92 5.39 -14.99 12.81
CA ARG A 92 4.07 -15.42 13.31
C ARG A 92 2.88 -14.93 12.47
N GLY A 93 3.06 -13.85 11.71
CA GLY A 93 2.05 -13.28 10.84
C GLY A 93 2.16 -13.68 9.37
N MET A 94 3.16 -14.48 9.00
CA MET A 94 3.50 -14.68 7.58
C MET A 94 2.44 -15.46 6.83
N GLU A 95 1.90 -16.54 7.41
CA GLU A 95 0.86 -17.33 6.75
C GLU A 95 -0.42 -16.51 6.51
N LYS A 96 -0.86 -15.76 7.52
CA LYS A 96 -2.01 -14.85 7.37
C LYS A 96 -1.73 -13.75 6.35
N PHE A 97 -0.51 -13.22 6.32
CA PHE A 97 -0.11 -12.21 5.36
C PHE A 97 -0.15 -12.77 3.93
N ARG A 98 0.41 -13.95 3.71
CA ARG A 98 0.36 -14.70 2.45
C ARG A 98 -1.08 -14.92 1.97
N MET A 99 -1.95 -15.44 2.82
CA MET A 99 -3.36 -15.66 2.48
C MET A 99 -4.06 -14.36 2.07
N ARG A 100 -3.79 -13.25 2.77
CA ARG A 100 -4.34 -11.94 2.41
C ARG A 100 -3.78 -11.40 1.09
N LEU A 101 -2.51 -11.66 0.76
CA LEU A 101 -1.95 -11.30 -0.54
C LEU A 101 -2.64 -12.07 -1.68
N ILE A 102 -2.90 -13.36 -1.48
CA ILE A 102 -3.64 -14.18 -2.44
C ILE A 102 -5.03 -13.59 -2.68
N GLU A 103 -5.79 -13.30 -1.61
CA GLU A 103 -7.13 -12.71 -1.71
C GLU A 103 -7.11 -11.36 -2.46
N VAL A 104 -6.12 -10.50 -2.18
CA VAL A 104 -5.98 -9.20 -2.84
C VAL A 104 -5.68 -9.37 -4.32
N LEU A 105 -4.74 -10.23 -4.67
CA LEU A 105 -4.35 -10.44 -6.06
C LEU A 105 -5.50 -11.08 -6.85
N GLN A 106 -6.23 -12.03 -6.27
CA GLN A 106 -7.48 -12.53 -6.85
C GLN A 106 -8.51 -11.43 -7.06
N SER A 107 -8.73 -10.57 -6.05
CA SER A 107 -9.65 -9.44 -6.15
C SER A 107 -9.24 -8.48 -7.27
N ALA A 108 -7.93 -8.23 -7.43
CA ALA A 108 -7.39 -7.41 -8.50
C ALA A 108 -7.64 -8.01 -9.88
N TYR A 109 -7.41 -9.31 -10.06
CA TYR A 109 -7.71 -10.01 -11.31
C TYR A 109 -9.20 -9.96 -11.65
N MET A 110 -10.08 -10.29 -10.70
CA MET A 110 -11.53 -10.23 -10.90
C MET A 110 -12.01 -8.83 -11.24
N THR A 111 -11.45 -7.81 -10.59
CA THR A 111 -11.77 -6.40 -10.85
C THR A 111 -11.30 -5.95 -12.23
N ALA A 112 -10.11 -6.37 -12.67
CA ALA A 112 -9.56 -6.03 -13.96
C ALA A 112 -10.33 -6.68 -15.12
N GLN A 113 -10.75 -7.95 -14.94
CA GLN A 113 -11.47 -8.72 -15.96
C GLN A 113 -13.00 -8.51 -15.93
N GLN A 114 -13.52 -7.80 -14.91
CA GLN A 114 -14.96 -7.65 -14.66
C GLN A 114 -15.71 -8.98 -14.51
N VAL A 115 -15.04 -10.01 -13.98
CA VAL A 115 -15.61 -11.35 -13.78
C VAL A 115 -15.80 -11.63 -12.29
N PRO A 116 -17.02 -11.93 -11.81
CA PRO A 116 -17.30 -12.11 -10.37
C PRO A 116 -16.66 -13.35 -9.74
N ASN A 117 -16.43 -14.41 -10.53
CA ASN A 117 -15.86 -15.68 -10.09
C ASN A 117 -14.80 -16.11 -11.12
N GLY A 118 -13.52 -15.90 -10.81
CA GLY A 118 -12.43 -16.38 -11.66
C GLY A 118 -12.34 -17.91 -11.68
N PRO A 119 -11.81 -18.52 -12.76
CA PRO A 119 -11.68 -19.98 -12.86
C PRO A 119 -10.68 -20.54 -11.82
N GLU A 120 -10.83 -21.81 -11.43
CA GLU A 120 -9.95 -22.45 -10.43
C GLU A 120 -8.46 -22.45 -10.83
N VAL A 121 -8.18 -22.54 -12.14
CA VAL A 121 -6.83 -22.42 -12.71
C VAL A 121 -6.20 -21.06 -12.34
N MET A 122 -6.99 -19.98 -12.25
CA MET A 122 -6.53 -18.67 -11.81
C MET A 122 -6.10 -18.70 -10.33
N HIS A 123 -6.79 -19.45 -9.48
CA HIS A 123 -6.40 -19.54 -8.07
C HIS A 123 -5.01 -20.18 -7.91
N GLN A 124 -4.75 -21.29 -8.60
CA GLN A 124 -3.44 -21.95 -8.55
C GLN A 124 -2.31 -21.05 -9.07
N GLN A 125 -2.58 -20.30 -10.15
CA GLN A 125 -1.62 -19.32 -10.69
C GLN A 125 -1.34 -18.19 -9.70
N VAL A 126 -2.38 -17.64 -9.05
CA VAL A 126 -2.21 -16.60 -8.02
C VAL A 126 -1.38 -17.12 -6.84
N VAL A 127 -1.68 -18.33 -6.37
CA VAL A 127 -0.93 -18.95 -5.27
C VAL A 127 0.55 -19.04 -5.62
N ALA A 128 0.89 -19.59 -6.79
CA ALA A 128 2.27 -19.70 -7.25
C ALA A 128 2.96 -18.32 -7.41
N GLN A 129 2.24 -17.32 -7.91
CA GLN A 129 2.75 -15.95 -8.03
C GLN A 129 3.09 -15.34 -6.67
N ILE A 130 2.21 -15.49 -5.67
CA ILE A 130 2.47 -14.99 -4.32
C ILE A 130 3.62 -15.76 -3.66
N ASP A 131 3.71 -17.07 -3.85
CA ASP A 131 4.81 -17.87 -3.31
C ASP A 131 6.16 -17.43 -3.87
N ALA A 132 6.23 -17.22 -5.19
CA ALA A 132 7.43 -16.68 -5.84
C ALA A 132 7.76 -15.27 -5.33
N LEU A 133 6.75 -14.41 -5.17
CA LEU A 133 6.93 -13.05 -4.64
C LEU A 133 7.51 -13.06 -3.22
N LEU A 134 7.03 -13.95 -2.33
CA LEU A 134 7.54 -14.04 -0.96
C LEU A 134 9.00 -14.52 -0.87
N LEU A 135 9.52 -15.12 -1.94
CA LEU A 135 10.93 -15.51 -2.06
C LEU A 135 11.78 -14.48 -2.83
N SER A 136 11.15 -13.44 -3.38
CA SER A 136 11.80 -12.43 -4.22
C SER A 136 12.56 -11.37 -3.45
N ASP A 137 13.46 -10.70 -4.14
CA ASP A 137 14.22 -9.55 -3.64
C ASP A 137 13.32 -8.37 -3.32
N ASP A 138 12.26 -8.18 -4.11
CA ASP A 138 11.26 -7.11 -3.91
C ASP A 138 10.58 -7.28 -2.55
N PHE A 139 10.26 -8.51 -2.14
CA PHE A 139 9.70 -8.75 -0.82
C PHE A 139 10.74 -8.51 0.29
N ARG A 140 12.00 -8.88 0.07
CA ARG A 140 13.08 -8.58 1.04
C ARG A 140 13.27 -7.07 1.22
N LEU A 141 13.25 -6.31 0.13
CA LEU A 141 13.32 -4.84 0.13
C LEU A 141 12.11 -4.23 0.84
N PHE A 142 10.91 -4.73 0.55
CA PHE A 142 9.68 -4.32 1.21
C PHE A 142 9.74 -4.52 2.73
N LEU A 143 10.24 -5.66 3.21
CA LEU A 143 10.43 -5.90 4.65
C LEU A 143 11.46 -4.94 5.26
N ALA A 144 12.58 -4.71 4.58
CA ALA A 144 13.61 -3.77 5.03
C ALA A 144 13.08 -2.33 5.12
N ALA A 145 12.26 -1.91 4.16
CA ALA A 145 11.56 -0.64 4.19
C ALA A 145 10.59 -0.54 5.38
N GLY A 146 9.84 -1.61 5.66
CA GLY A 146 8.99 -1.72 6.86
C GLY A 146 9.78 -1.54 8.15
N LYS A 147 10.97 -2.13 8.25
CA LYS A 147 11.88 -1.97 9.40
C LYS A 147 12.30 -0.52 9.58
N ARG A 148 12.82 0.12 8.52
CA ARG A 148 13.25 1.53 8.56
C ARG A 148 12.12 2.44 9.05
N LYS A 149 10.90 2.21 8.55
CA LYS A 149 9.72 2.99 8.92
C LYS A 149 9.28 2.74 10.37
N ALA A 150 9.36 1.49 10.84
CA ALA A 150 9.07 1.16 12.24
C ALA A 150 10.08 1.82 13.19
N ASP A 151 11.37 1.73 12.87
CA ASP A 151 12.45 2.34 13.66
C ASP A 151 12.28 3.87 13.72
N HIS A 152 11.97 4.52 12.58
CA HIS A 152 11.70 5.95 12.52
C HIS A 152 10.50 6.36 13.40
N ILE A 153 9.41 5.59 13.39
CA ILE A 153 8.23 5.87 14.23
C ILE A 153 8.58 5.84 15.72
N VAL A 154 9.42 4.89 16.15
CA VAL A 154 9.86 4.76 17.54
C VAL A 154 10.72 5.97 17.94
N VAL A 155 11.70 6.33 17.11
CA VAL A 155 12.58 7.49 17.36
C VAL A 155 11.78 8.79 17.48
N VAL A 156 10.87 9.06 16.53
CA VAL A 156 10.03 10.26 16.57
C VAL A 156 9.16 10.30 17.82
N HIS A 157 8.60 9.17 18.24
CA HIS A 157 7.79 9.12 19.45
C HIS A 157 8.63 9.35 20.72
N TYR A 158 9.84 8.80 20.78
CA TYR A 158 10.75 9.02 21.89
C TYR A 158 11.15 10.50 22.02
N ILE A 159 11.51 11.16 20.92
CA ILE A 159 11.86 12.59 20.91
C ILE A 159 10.68 13.44 21.38
N ALA A 160 9.47 13.18 20.85
CA ALA A 160 8.28 13.92 21.26
C ALA A 160 8.00 13.83 22.77
N ASN A 161 8.26 12.66 23.38
CA ASN A 161 8.06 12.47 24.81
C ASN A 161 9.17 13.12 25.67
N LEU A 162 10.34 13.43 25.10
CA LEU A 162 11.40 14.19 25.79
C LEU A 162 11.09 15.68 25.83
N ASP A 163 10.45 16.22 24.79
CA ASP A 163 10.09 17.64 24.71
C ASP A 163 8.88 18.01 25.60
N GLU A 164 8.13 17.01 26.08
CA GLU A 164 7.00 17.17 27.02
C GLU A 164 7.41 17.05 28.50
N GLN A 165 8.70 16.82 28.79
CA GLN A 165 9.28 16.78 30.16
C GLN A 165 9.97 18.10 30.51
#